data_AF-A0A8T1S439-F1
#
_entry.id   AF-A0A8T1S439-F1
#
_cell.length_a   1.000
_cell.length_b   1.000
_cell.length_c   1.000
_cell.angle_alpha   90.00
_cell.angle_beta   90.00
_cell.angle_gamma   90.00
#
_symmetry.space_group_name_H-M   'P 1'
#
loop_
_entity.id
_entity.type
_entity.pdbx_description
1 polymer ?
#
loop_
_entity_poly.entity_id
_entity_poly.type
_entity_poly.pdbx_seq_one_letter_code
_entity_poly.pdbx_strand_id
1 'polypeptide(L)'
;MQDKMQAQLSSFPEQVDIVQWSSLFDSLADKSPSEPVPSLDSKRKMVREALGKLCQLPDKHEALGTRISLLERELKQQADHLAKLGIPDDVAADLERMKDEISSLQSKEDKGMEFQKDLLAQVQKLKEQYEKLQKASERLLSNMGDFQNLRAMVQQLDLNKADKALLEQEMNVKADKSALEAMVNHGELQSTTAQLSEMMQDLLQKMSLQDKDWQKALEKLFSDMDSKLDRMALDPLRRQLEEVWKFIKKYLSEGPRFDADSAAGFKRQLFERVKCISCDRPVAMMTGPHLVTVRKANLLSRPRPASANGYEYLALQQQAR
;
A
#
# COMPACT_ATOMS: atom_id res chain seq x y z
N MET A 1 32.83 -82.09 48.71
CA MET A 1 33.04 -82.20 50.17
C MET A 1 31.75 -82.54 50.90
N GLN A 2 30.64 -81.90 50.51
CA GLN A 2 29.28 -82.15 51.02
C GLN A 2 28.82 -83.61 50.87
N ASP A 3 29.03 -84.24 49.70
CA ASP A 3 28.65 -85.65 49.46
C ASP A 3 29.41 -86.65 50.36
N LYS A 4 30.65 -86.34 50.75
CA LYS A 4 31.48 -87.22 51.60
C LYS A 4 31.04 -87.16 53.06
N MET A 5 30.60 -85.98 53.53
CA MET A 5 29.97 -85.83 54.85
C MET A 5 28.59 -86.49 54.90
N GLN A 6 27.81 -86.36 53.82
CA GLN A 6 26.47 -86.95 53.74
C GLN A 6 26.52 -88.49 53.75
N ALA A 7 27.50 -89.09 53.07
CA ALA A 7 27.74 -90.53 53.10
C ALA A 7 28.21 -91.07 54.47
N GLN A 8 28.95 -90.27 55.26
CA GLN A 8 29.35 -90.67 56.62
C GLN A 8 28.18 -90.56 57.61
N LEU A 9 27.32 -89.55 57.48
CA LEU A 9 26.10 -89.40 58.28
C LEU A 9 25.09 -90.54 58.03
N SER A 10 24.98 -91.04 56.80
CA SER A 10 24.12 -92.20 56.48
C SER A 10 24.70 -93.55 56.93
N SER A 11 25.94 -93.59 57.43
CA SER A 11 26.55 -94.82 57.98
C SER A 11 26.32 -95.00 59.49
N PHE A 12 25.56 -94.09 60.10
CA PHE A 12 25.07 -94.24 61.47
C PHE A 12 23.95 -95.29 61.50
N PRO A 13 23.96 -96.26 62.43
CA PRO A 13 22.80 -97.14 62.57
C PRO A 13 21.58 -96.28 62.96
N GLU A 14 20.47 -96.44 62.24
CA GLU A 14 19.16 -96.00 62.74
C GLU A 14 18.92 -96.65 64.11
N GLN A 15 18.16 -95.98 64.99
CA GLN A 15 17.88 -96.39 66.39
C GLN A 15 17.45 -97.87 66.58
N VAL A 16 17.12 -98.56 65.50
CA VAL A 16 16.69 -99.96 65.41
C VAL A 16 17.82 -100.96 65.72
N ASP A 17 19.09 -100.60 65.48
CA ASP A 17 20.24 -101.51 65.71
C ASP A 17 20.81 -101.46 67.14
N ILE A 18 20.32 -100.52 67.95
CA ILE A 18 20.68 -100.41 69.37
C ILE A 18 19.74 -101.32 70.15
N VAL A 19 20.29 -102.29 70.89
CA VAL A 19 19.52 -103.16 71.78
C VAL A 19 18.81 -102.30 72.82
N GLN A 20 17.51 -102.04 72.64
CA GLN A 20 16.68 -101.42 73.65
C GLN A 20 16.40 -102.46 74.75
N TRP A 21 17.20 -102.40 75.81
CA TRP A 21 17.07 -103.25 76.99
C TRP A 21 15.68 -103.16 77.64
N SER A 22 14.99 -102.03 77.50
CA SER A 22 13.60 -101.85 77.94
C SER A 22 12.65 -102.90 77.35
N SER A 23 12.75 -103.19 76.05
CA SER A 23 11.86 -104.15 75.37
C SER A 23 12.08 -105.60 75.81
N LEU A 24 13.31 -105.99 76.15
CA LEU A 24 13.62 -107.31 76.70
C LEU A 24 13.15 -107.47 78.15
N PHE A 25 13.28 -106.40 78.96
CA PHE A 25 12.80 -106.41 80.34
C PHE A 25 11.26 -106.43 80.41
N ASP A 26 10.57 -105.68 79.54
CA ASP A 26 9.10 -105.64 79.49
C ASP A 26 8.47 -107.00 79.07
N SER A 27 9.21 -107.84 78.33
CA SER A 27 8.74 -109.20 77.96
C SER A 27 9.05 -110.29 79.00
N LEU A 28 10.01 -110.06 79.90
CA LEU A 28 10.40 -110.99 80.98
C LEU A 28 9.74 -110.64 82.32
N ALA A 29 9.46 -109.35 82.55
CA ALA A 29 8.74 -108.88 83.71
C ALA A 29 7.23 -108.94 83.45
N ASP A 30 6.62 -110.05 83.86
CA ASP A 30 5.17 -110.30 83.86
C ASP A 30 4.44 -109.28 84.76
N LYS A 31 4.21 -108.06 84.26
CA LYS A 31 3.40 -107.02 84.91
C LYS A 31 2.71 -106.12 83.88
N SER A 32 1.64 -106.61 83.27
CA SER A 32 0.31 -105.95 83.33
C SER A 32 -0.76 -106.81 82.65
N PRO A 33 -2.02 -106.78 83.13
CA PRO A 33 -2.99 -107.83 82.90
C PRO A 33 -3.94 -107.47 81.76
N SER A 34 -3.59 -107.77 80.51
CA SER A 34 -4.56 -107.73 79.41
C SER A 34 -4.01 -108.37 78.13
N GLU A 35 -3.83 -109.69 78.11
CA GLU A 35 -3.81 -110.46 76.86
C GLU A 35 -4.29 -111.91 77.05
N PRO A 36 -4.79 -112.58 75.98
CA PRO A 36 -5.08 -114.00 75.97
C PRO A 36 -3.79 -114.81 76.15
N VAL A 37 -3.87 -115.90 76.90
CA VAL A 37 -2.74 -116.76 77.28
C VAL A 37 -1.95 -117.24 76.04
N PRO A 38 -0.65 -116.90 75.88
CA PRO A 38 0.19 -117.42 74.81
C PRO A 38 0.61 -118.87 75.13
N SER A 39 0.60 -119.75 74.14
CA SER A 39 1.00 -121.15 74.32
C SER A 39 2.47 -121.31 74.75
N LEU A 40 2.75 -122.37 75.50
CA LEU A 40 4.04 -122.65 76.16
C LEU A 40 5.21 -122.75 75.16
N ASP A 41 4.95 -123.14 73.91
CA ASP A 41 5.95 -123.20 72.84
C ASP A 41 6.35 -121.84 72.28
N SER A 42 5.41 -120.88 72.25
CA SER A 42 5.70 -119.51 71.80
C SER A 42 6.65 -118.80 72.77
N LYS A 43 6.42 -118.97 74.09
CA LYS A 43 7.32 -118.45 75.14
C LYS A 43 8.72 -119.08 75.07
N ARG A 44 8.81 -120.41 74.85
CA ARG A 44 10.10 -121.12 74.70
C ARG A 44 10.88 -120.70 73.44
N LYS A 45 10.18 -120.28 72.37
CA LYS A 45 10.82 -119.76 71.16
C LYS A 45 11.35 -118.34 71.39
N MET A 46 10.56 -117.49 72.03
CA MET A 46 10.95 -116.12 72.38
C MET A 46 12.15 -116.07 73.33
N VAL A 47 12.19 -116.93 74.35
CA VAL A 47 13.34 -117.03 75.26
C VAL A 47 14.60 -117.51 74.53
N ARG A 48 14.47 -118.44 73.56
CA ARG A 48 15.60 -118.87 72.72
C ARG A 48 16.11 -117.77 71.80
N GLU A 49 15.21 -116.98 71.21
CA GLU A 49 15.59 -115.81 70.40
C GLU A 49 16.22 -114.71 71.27
N ALA A 50 15.73 -114.48 72.49
CA ALA A 50 16.32 -113.52 73.43
C ALA A 50 17.71 -113.96 73.90
N LEU A 51 17.89 -115.24 74.26
CA LEU A 51 19.22 -115.78 74.58
C LEU A 51 20.16 -115.72 73.38
N GLY A 52 19.67 -116.02 72.17
CA GLY A 52 20.45 -115.91 70.94
C GLY A 52 20.95 -114.48 70.69
N LYS A 53 20.10 -113.47 70.94
CA LYS A 53 20.48 -112.05 70.86
C LYS A 53 21.47 -111.65 71.96
N LEU A 54 21.33 -112.19 73.17
CA LEU A 54 22.26 -111.99 74.29
C LEU A 54 23.64 -112.59 74.02
N CYS A 55 23.70 -113.78 73.40
CA CYS A 55 24.97 -114.42 73.03
C CYS A 55 25.72 -113.65 71.92
N GLN A 56 25.02 -112.90 71.07
CA GLN A 56 25.61 -112.07 70.01
C GLN A 56 26.00 -110.65 70.47
N LEU A 57 25.67 -110.28 71.71
CA LEU A 57 25.93 -108.95 72.25
C LEU A 57 27.43 -108.65 72.45
N PRO A 58 28.27 -109.58 72.96
CA PRO A 58 29.70 -109.33 73.10
C PRO A 58 30.37 -109.02 71.75
N ASP A 59 30.05 -109.79 70.71
CA ASP A 59 30.58 -109.60 69.35
C ASP A 59 30.18 -108.23 68.77
N LYS A 60 28.93 -107.79 69.01
CA LYS A 60 28.47 -106.45 68.61
C LYS A 60 29.17 -105.34 69.38
N HIS A 61 29.44 -105.55 70.67
CA HIS A 61 30.17 -104.58 71.49
C HIS A 61 31.62 -104.44 71.04
N GLU A 62 32.29 -105.54 70.70
CA GLU A 62 33.63 -105.54 70.13
C GLU A 62 33.67 -104.86 68.75
N ALA A 63 32.68 -105.13 67.89
CA ALA A 63 32.53 -104.45 66.60
C ALA A 63 32.31 -102.93 66.75
N LEU A 64 31.52 -102.50 67.72
CA LEU A 64 31.33 -101.07 68.02
C LEU A 64 32.62 -100.44 68.56
N GLY A 65 33.34 -101.14 69.45
CA GLY A 65 34.61 -100.66 70.01
C GLY A 65 35.69 -100.43 68.95
N THR A 66 35.80 -101.35 67.98
CA THR A 66 36.73 -101.18 66.84
C THR A 66 36.34 -100.01 65.94
N ARG A 67 35.03 -99.77 65.72
CA ARG A 67 34.51 -98.63 64.95
C ARG A 67 34.79 -97.29 65.64
N ILE A 68 34.54 -97.19 66.96
CA ILE A 68 34.84 -95.97 67.74
C ILE A 68 36.35 -95.69 67.70
N SER A 69 37.18 -96.70 67.89
CA SER A 69 38.64 -96.57 67.81
C SER A 69 39.12 -96.12 66.42
N LEU A 70 38.42 -96.50 65.35
CA LEU A 70 38.70 -96.04 63.99
C LEU A 70 38.33 -94.56 63.80
N LEU A 71 37.12 -94.17 64.23
CA LEU A 71 36.65 -92.78 64.13
C LEU A 71 37.51 -91.82 64.97
N GLU A 72 37.91 -92.22 66.17
CA GLU A 72 38.83 -91.43 66.99
C GLU A 72 40.19 -91.23 66.31
N ARG A 73 40.66 -92.23 65.57
CA ARG A 73 41.91 -92.14 64.82
C ARG A 73 41.76 -91.23 63.60
N GLU A 74 40.65 -91.31 62.87
CA GLU A 74 40.35 -90.41 61.76
C GLU A 74 40.22 -88.96 62.24
N LEU A 75 39.53 -88.73 63.36
CA LEU A 75 39.31 -87.40 63.91
C LEU A 75 40.62 -86.80 64.46
N LYS A 76 41.46 -87.60 65.11
CA LYS A 76 42.84 -87.19 65.46
C LYS A 76 43.67 -86.88 64.23
N GLN A 77 43.61 -87.71 63.17
CA GLN A 77 44.34 -87.43 61.93
C GLN A 77 43.87 -86.15 61.24
N GLN A 78 42.57 -85.85 61.25
CA GLN A 78 42.02 -84.60 60.74
C GLN A 78 42.43 -83.39 61.59
N ALA A 79 42.38 -83.52 62.91
CA ALA A 79 42.85 -82.49 63.83
C ALA A 79 44.36 -82.23 63.66
N ASP A 80 45.17 -83.28 63.54
CA ASP A 80 46.60 -83.19 63.27
C ASP A 80 46.89 -82.62 61.89
N HIS A 81 46.08 -82.94 60.87
CA HIS A 81 46.19 -82.33 59.53
C HIS A 81 45.87 -80.84 59.59
N LEU A 82 44.82 -80.43 60.31
CA LEU A 82 44.46 -79.02 60.47
C LEU A 82 45.49 -78.26 61.30
N ALA A 83 46.08 -78.88 62.33
CA ALA A 83 47.17 -78.30 63.11
C ALA A 83 48.47 -78.20 62.30
N LYS A 84 48.79 -79.18 61.44
CA LYS A 84 49.91 -79.13 60.49
C LYS A 84 49.69 -78.13 59.35
N LEU A 85 48.44 -77.97 58.92
CA LEU A 85 47.98 -76.90 58.03
C LEU A 85 47.74 -75.59 58.76
N GLY A 86 48.16 -75.50 60.05
CA GLY A 86 47.75 -74.50 61.02
C GLY A 86 47.48 -73.17 60.34
N ILE A 87 46.24 -72.67 60.47
CA ILE A 87 45.80 -71.43 59.83
C ILE A 87 46.93 -70.43 59.98
N PRO A 88 47.69 -70.14 58.91
CA PRO A 88 48.88 -69.33 59.07
C PRO A 88 48.40 -67.97 59.57
N ASP A 89 49.04 -67.40 60.60
CA ASP A 89 48.79 -66.01 61.02
C ASP A 89 48.86 -65.04 59.81
N ASP A 90 49.56 -65.46 58.76
CA ASP A 90 49.64 -64.88 57.42
C ASP A 90 48.27 -64.68 56.74
N VAL A 91 47.32 -65.63 56.86
CA VAL A 91 45.99 -65.54 56.22
C VAL A 91 45.10 -64.52 56.93
N ALA A 92 45.18 -64.43 58.26
CA ALA A 92 44.46 -63.41 59.03
C ALA A 92 45.04 -62.01 58.78
N ALA A 93 46.37 -61.91 58.72
CA ALA A 93 47.05 -60.66 58.35
C ALA A 93 46.72 -60.22 56.92
N ASP A 94 46.62 -61.16 55.97
CA ASP A 94 46.26 -60.87 54.59
C ASP A 94 44.80 -60.47 54.42
N LEU A 95 43.87 -61.04 55.21
CA LEU A 95 42.48 -60.59 55.22
C LEU A 95 42.34 -59.16 55.74
N GLU A 96 43.07 -58.77 56.80
CA GLU A 96 43.06 -57.37 57.25
C GLU A 96 43.73 -56.44 56.25
N ARG A 97 44.83 -56.87 55.60
CA ARG A 97 45.44 -56.10 54.51
C ARG A 97 44.44 -55.86 53.36
N MET A 98 43.69 -56.90 52.98
CA MET A 98 42.70 -56.81 51.90
C MET A 98 41.52 -55.92 52.27
N LYS A 99 41.07 -55.95 53.53
CA LYS A 99 40.04 -55.05 54.05
C LYS A 99 40.51 -53.59 54.08
N ASP A 100 41.75 -53.33 54.46
CA ASP A 100 42.34 -51.98 54.44
C ASP A 100 42.47 -51.46 53.00
N GLU A 101 42.85 -52.33 52.05
CA GLU A 101 42.88 -52.00 50.62
C GLU A 101 41.49 -51.69 50.07
N ILE A 102 40.47 -52.49 50.40
CA ILE A 102 39.07 -52.23 50.03
C ILE A 102 38.61 -50.90 50.59
N SER A 103 38.89 -50.61 51.86
CA SER A 103 38.53 -49.35 52.51
C SER A 103 39.23 -48.14 51.86
N SER A 104 40.51 -48.30 51.49
CA SER A 104 41.28 -47.29 50.76
C SER A 104 40.73 -47.04 49.36
N LEU A 105 40.32 -48.10 48.65
CA LEU A 105 39.70 -48.00 47.33
C LEU A 105 38.34 -47.30 47.40
N GLN A 106 37.49 -47.67 48.36
CA GLN A 106 36.19 -47.02 48.58
C GLN A 106 36.35 -45.52 48.86
N SER A 107 37.28 -45.14 49.75
CA SER A 107 37.59 -43.73 50.03
C SER A 107 38.10 -42.97 48.80
N LYS A 108 38.86 -43.61 47.91
CA LYS A 108 39.29 -43.01 46.64
C LYS A 108 38.14 -42.87 45.64
N GLU A 109 37.25 -43.86 45.58
CA GLU A 109 36.06 -43.83 44.74
C GLU A 109 35.11 -42.71 45.19
N ASP A 110 34.87 -42.55 46.48
CA ASP A 110 34.06 -41.46 47.05
C ASP A 110 34.64 -40.09 46.71
N LYS A 111 35.96 -39.91 46.86
CA LYS A 111 36.66 -38.67 46.47
C LYS A 111 36.57 -38.43 44.96
N GLY A 112 36.65 -39.48 44.15
CA GLY A 112 36.49 -39.41 42.70
C GLY A 112 35.07 -38.99 42.30
N MET A 113 34.06 -39.54 42.96
CA MET A 113 32.65 -39.18 42.78
C MET A 113 32.36 -37.74 43.19
N GLU A 114 32.93 -37.27 44.29
CA GLU A 114 32.82 -35.87 44.74
C GLU A 114 33.47 -34.91 43.74
N PHE A 115 34.70 -35.21 43.30
CA PHE A 115 35.37 -34.44 42.24
C PHE A 115 34.55 -34.42 40.93
N GLN A 116 33.95 -35.54 40.54
CA GLN A 116 33.12 -35.61 39.35
C GLN A 116 31.86 -34.74 39.49
N LYS A 117 31.23 -34.71 40.66
CA LYS A 117 30.08 -33.83 40.94
C LYS A 117 30.48 -32.36 40.86
N ASP A 118 31.61 -31.99 41.44
CA ASP A 118 32.13 -30.61 41.39
C ASP A 118 32.46 -30.19 39.96
N LEU A 119 33.09 -31.07 39.18
CA LEU A 119 33.39 -30.81 37.78
C LEU A 119 32.09 -30.63 36.97
N LEU A 120 31.08 -31.46 37.21
CA LEU A 120 29.78 -31.35 36.54
C LEU A 120 29.08 -30.03 36.89
N ALA A 121 29.12 -29.62 38.17
CA ALA A 121 28.60 -28.34 38.62
C ALA A 121 29.32 -27.15 37.97
N GLN A 122 30.66 -27.20 37.84
CA GLN A 122 31.44 -26.17 37.15
C GLN A 122 31.09 -26.09 35.66
N VAL A 123 30.94 -27.23 34.98
CA VAL A 123 30.51 -27.28 33.57
C VAL A 123 29.11 -26.69 33.41
N GLN A 124 28.19 -26.97 34.34
CA GLN A 124 26.83 -26.41 34.32
C GLN A 124 26.87 -24.88 34.49
N LYS A 125 27.67 -24.37 35.43
CA LYS A 125 27.86 -22.94 35.64
C LYS A 125 28.46 -22.25 34.41
N LEU A 126 29.43 -22.88 33.74
CA LEU A 126 30.00 -22.37 32.50
C LEU A 126 28.97 -22.33 31.37
N LYS A 127 28.12 -23.36 31.23
CA LYS A 127 27.01 -23.36 30.26
C LYS A 127 26.04 -22.21 30.52
N GLU A 128 25.65 -21.99 31.77
CA GLU A 128 24.78 -20.86 32.12
C GLU A 128 25.41 -19.50 31.80
N GLN A 129 26.72 -19.35 32.02
CA GLN A 129 27.43 -18.12 31.66
C GLN A 129 27.50 -17.93 30.14
N TYR A 130 27.75 -19.00 29.39
CA TYR A 130 27.73 -18.96 27.92
C TYR A 130 26.35 -18.55 27.39
N GLU A 131 25.26 -19.11 27.92
CA GLU A 131 23.89 -18.73 27.55
C GLU A 131 23.58 -17.26 27.87
N LYS A 132 24.02 -16.77 29.03
CA LYS A 132 23.88 -15.34 29.39
C LYS A 132 24.66 -14.45 28.43
N LEU A 133 25.88 -14.85 28.06
CA LEU A 133 26.72 -14.11 27.12
C LEU A 133 26.13 -14.12 25.72
N GLN A 134 25.62 -15.25 25.25
CA GLN A 134 24.95 -15.38 23.96
C GLN A 134 23.73 -14.45 23.89
N LYS A 135 22.85 -14.47 24.90
CA LYS A 135 21.70 -13.54 24.98
C LYS A 135 22.12 -12.07 25.06
N ALA A 136 23.25 -11.75 25.68
CA ALA A 136 23.79 -10.39 25.68
C ALA A 136 24.31 -9.98 24.28
N SER A 137 24.99 -10.89 23.58
CA SER A 137 25.48 -10.69 22.22
C SER A 137 24.33 -10.47 21.23
N GLU A 138 23.28 -11.30 21.28
CA GLU A 138 22.09 -11.15 20.44
C GLU A 138 21.37 -9.80 20.66
N ARG A 139 21.26 -9.36 21.92
CA ARG A 139 20.72 -8.03 22.25
C ARG A 139 21.60 -6.90 21.69
N LEU A 140 22.92 -7.02 21.78
CA LEU A 140 23.86 -6.05 21.22
C LEU A 140 23.76 -5.96 19.69
N LEU A 141 23.62 -7.10 19.00
CA LEU A 141 23.39 -7.18 17.56
C LEU A 141 22.08 -6.49 17.14
N SER A 142 20.99 -6.71 17.87
CA SER A 142 19.71 -6.03 17.63
C SER A 142 19.85 -4.52 17.81
N ASN A 143 20.43 -4.08 18.92
CA ASN A 143 20.64 -2.65 19.21
C ASN A 143 21.50 -1.98 18.13
N MET A 144 22.52 -2.66 17.60
CA MET A 144 23.34 -2.18 16.48
C MET A 144 22.49 -1.88 15.23
N GLY A 145 21.50 -2.72 14.92
CA GLY A 145 20.54 -2.46 13.85
C GLY A 145 19.71 -1.20 14.11
N ASP A 146 19.20 -1.05 15.33
CA ASP A 146 18.45 0.14 15.73
C ASP A 146 19.29 1.43 15.65
N PHE A 147 20.56 1.38 16.06
CA PHE A 147 21.49 2.50 15.93
C PHE A 147 21.76 2.88 14.47
N GLN A 148 21.85 1.90 13.56
CA GLN A 148 21.97 2.18 12.13
C GLN A 148 20.72 2.87 11.58
N ASN A 149 19.52 2.41 11.99
CA ASN A 149 18.25 3.03 11.62
C ASN A 149 18.14 4.46 12.15
N LEU A 150 18.48 4.69 13.42
CA LEU A 150 18.54 6.02 14.03
C LEU A 150 19.52 6.92 13.30
N ARG A 151 20.72 6.42 12.95
CA ARG A 151 21.70 7.19 12.18
C ARG A 151 21.16 7.59 10.81
N ALA A 152 20.49 6.69 10.10
CA ALA A 152 19.86 7.00 8.81
C ALA A 152 18.75 8.05 8.97
N MET A 153 17.92 7.94 10.01
CA MET A 153 16.87 8.91 10.32
C MET A 153 17.43 10.30 10.65
N VAL A 154 18.51 10.37 11.44
CA VAL A 154 19.20 11.64 11.74
C VAL A 154 19.75 12.27 10.47
N GLN A 155 20.39 11.50 9.59
CA GLN A 155 20.86 12.00 8.30
C GLN A 155 19.72 12.56 7.43
N GLN A 156 18.59 11.87 7.38
CA GLN A 156 17.39 12.36 6.67
C GLN A 156 16.85 13.65 7.29
N LEU A 157 16.81 13.73 8.62
CA LEU A 157 16.39 14.95 9.32
C LEU A 157 17.34 16.12 9.07
N ASP A 158 18.65 15.89 8.99
CA ASP A 158 19.62 16.96 8.71
C ASP A 158 19.46 17.52 7.29
N LEU A 159 19.20 16.65 6.30
CA LEU A 159 18.85 17.08 4.94
C LEU A 159 17.56 17.90 4.94
N ASN A 160 16.48 17.39 5.54
CA ASN A 160 15.19 18.07 5.59
C ASN A 160 15.23 19.38 6.39
N LYS A 161 16.07 19.48 7.43
CA LYS A 161 16.29 20.74 8.18
C LYS A 161 17.00 21.78 7.31
N ALA A 162 17.96 21.37 6.49
CA ALA A 162 18.62 22.26 5.55
C ALA A 162 17.62 22.78 4.50
N ASP A 163 16.75 21.92 3.98
CA ASP A 163 15.67 22.31 3.06
C ASP A 163 14.69 23.28 3.72
N LYS A 164 14.30 23.02 4.98
CA LYS A 164 13.44 23.93 5.75
C LYS A 164 14.10 25.30 5.97
N ALA A 165 15.39 25.35 6.31
CA ALA A 165 16.11 26.61 6.51
C ALA A 165 16.19 27.43 5.20
N LEU A 166 16.44 26.75 4.07
CA LEU A 166 16.42 27.38 2.75
C LEU A 166 15.03 27.90 2.41
N LEU A 167 13.98 27.12 2.69
CA LEU A 167 12.60 27.53 2.48
C LEU A 167 12.22 28.73 3.36
N GLU A 168 12.62 28.75 4.64
CA GLU A 168 12.41 29.89 5.54
C GLU A 168 13.15 31.14 5.07
N GLN A 169 14.39 30.99 4.58
CA GLN A 169 15.15 32.10 3.99
C GLN A 169 14.44 32.66 2.75
N GLU A 170 14.07 31.82 1.80
CA GLU A 170 13.35 32.23 0.58
C GLU A 170 11.99 32.84 0.91
N MET A 171 11.31 32.31 1.93
CA MET A 171 10.07 32.87 2.45
C MET A 171 10.29 34.25 3.05
N ASN A 172 11.34 34.47 3.85
CA ASN A 172 11.66 35.78 4.41
C ASN A 172 12.00 36.79 3.32
N VAL A 173 12.78 36.41 2.30
CA VAL A 173 13.10 37.27 1.15
C VAL A 173 11.83 37.63 0.36
N LYS A 174 10.90 36.67 0.15
CA LYS A 174 9.61 36.94 -0.51
C LYS A 174 8.61 37.69 0.39
N ALA A 175 8.71 37.51 1.70
CA ALA A 175 7.82 38.09 2.70
C ALA A 175 8.27 39.45 3.20
N ASP A 176 9.44 39.95 2.76
CA ASP A 176 9.83 41.36 2.85
C ASP A 176 8.94 42.21 1.92
N LYS A 177 7.64 42.16 2.24
CA LYS A 177 6.56 42.96 1.67
C LYS A 177 6.88 44.44 1.75
N SER A 178 7.55 44.88 2.83
CA SER A 178 8.02 46.25 2.97
C SER A 178 9.14 46.61 1.99
N ALA A 179 10.03 45.68 1.63
CA ALA A 179 11.06 45.93 0.61
C ALA A 179 10.42 45.96 -0.79
N LEU A 180 9.45 45.09 -1.04
CA LEU A 180 8.67 45.06 -2.29
C LEU A 180 7.79 46.31 -2.45
N GLU A 181 7.13 46.76 -1.38
CA GLU A 181 6.35 48.01 -1.28
C GLU A 181 7.23 49.26 -1.33
N ALA A 182 8.52 49.16 -1.00
CA ALA A 182 9.49 50.24 -1.14
C ALA A 182 10.15 50.27 -2.54
N MET A 183 10.41 49.11 -3.16
CA MET A 183 10.98 49.02 -4.51
C MET A 183 9.97 49.32 -5.60
N VAL A 184 8.72 48.91 -5.41
CA VAL A 184 7.60 49.47 -6.14
C VAL A 184 7.32 50.80 -5.45
N ASN A 185 7.84 51.91 -5.98
CA ASN A 185 7.53 53.26 -5.51
C ASN A 185 6.03 53.55 -5.68
N HIS A 186 5.20 52.92 -4.86
CA HIS A 186 3.74 52.94 -4.96
C HIS A 186 3.23 54.37 -4.81
N GLY A 187 3.93 55.20 -4.04
CA GLY A 187 3.66 56.64 -3.97
C GLY A 187 3.88 57.37 -5.31
N GLU A 188 4.95 57.05 -6.06
CA GLU A 188 5.19 57.64 -7.39
C GLU A 188 4.18 57.13 -8.42
N LEU A 189 3.85 55.84 -8.37
CA LEU A 189 2.85 55.25 -9.27
C LEU A 189 1.44 55.80 -8.99
N GLN A 190 1.06 55.94 -7.71
CA GLN A 190 -0.21 56.57 -7.33
C GLN A 190 -0.24 58.05 -7.72
N SER A 191 0.86 58.77 -7.51
CA SER A 191 0.99 60.18 -7.90
C SER A 191 0.85 60.37 -9.41
N THR A 192 1.56 59.58 -10.22
CA THR A 192 1.46 59.63 -11.69
C THR A 192 0.07 59.22 -12.19
N THR A 193 -0.55 58.22 -11.57
CA THR A 193 -1.93 57.80 -11.89
C THR A 193 -2.95 58.91 -11.56
N ALA A 194 -2.78 59.59 -10.42
CA ALA A 194 -3.62 60.72 -10.04
C ALA A 194 -3.46 61.91 -11.01
N GLN A 195 -2.20 62.24 -11.37
CA GLN A 195 -1.91 63.29 -12.35
C GLN A 195 -2.53 62.99 -13.72
N LEU A 196 -2.41 61.75 -14.21
CA LEU A 196 -3.03 61.35 -15.48
C LEU A 196 -4.56 61.47 -15.41
N SER A 197 -5.16 61.10 -14.29
CA SER A 197 -6.62 61.20 -14.07
C SER A 197 -7.08 62.66 -14.09
N GLU A 198 -6.33 63.57 -13.45
CA GLU A 198 -6.61 65.01 -13.46
C GLU A 198 -6.50 65.59 -14.87
N MET A 199 -5.43 65.27 -15.61
CA MET A 199 -5.27 65.70 -17.00
C MET A 199 -6.40 65.21 -17.91
N MET A 200 -6.85 63.97 -17.72
CA MET A 200 -7.96 63.42 -18.49
C MET A 200 -9.28 64.12 -18.15
N GLN A 201 -9.51 64.43 -16.88
CA GLN A 201 -10.70 65.18 -16.46
C GLN A 201 -10.71 66.61 -17.01
N ASP A 202 -9.55 67.29 -17.02
CA ASP A 202 -9.40 68.62 -17.63
C ASP A 202 -9.64 68.58 -19.15
N LEU A 203 -9.12 67.57 -19.86
CA LEU A 203 -9.38 67.37 -21.30
C LEU A 203 -10.87 67.15 -21.58
N LEU A 204 -11.55 66.31 -20.79
CA LEU A 204 -12.99 66.08 -20.92
C LEU A 204 -13.78 67.36 -20.66
N GLN A 205 -13.38 68.15 -19.66
CA GLN A 205 -14.01 69.44 -19.37
C GLN A 205 -13.84 70.41 -20.55
N LYS A 206 -12.63 70.54 -21.11
CA LYS A 206 -12.36 71.39 -22.29
C LYS A 206 -13.16 70.96 -23.51
N MET A 207 -13.22 69.66 -23.80
CA MET A 207 -14.06 69.11 -24.89
C MET A 207 -15.54 69.47 -24.67
N SER A 208 -16.05 69.32 -23.45
CA SER A 208 -17.45 69.64 -23.14
C SER A 208 -17.79 71.13 -23.32
N LEU A 209 -16.83 72.02 -23.06
CA LEU A 209 -16.99 73.45 -23.32
C LEU A 209 -17.01 73.73 -24.82
N GLN A 210 -16.09 73.10 -25.57
CA GLN A 210 -16.03 73.23 -27.01
C GLN A 210 -17.31 72.72 -27.69
N ASP A 211 -17.84 71.57 -27.24
CA ASP A 211 -19.11 71.01 -27.74
C ASP A 211 -20.27 71.99 -27.51
N LYS A 212 -20.34 72.61 -26.33
CA LYS A 212 -21.35 73.65 -26.03
C LYS A 212 -21.21 74.87 -26.93
N ASP A 213 -19.98 75.30 -27.22
CA ASP A 213 -19.75 76.45 -28.08
C ASP A 213 -20.07 76.14 -29.56
N TRP A 214 -19.80 74.92 -30.02
CA TRP A 214 -20.27 74.44 -31.32
C TRP A 214 -21.79 74.36 -31.40
N GLN A 215 -22.47 73.88 -30.36
CA GLN A 215 -23.93 73.87 -30.28
C GLN A 215 -24.49 75.29 -30.40
N LYS A 216 -23.95 76.26 -29.66
CA LYS A 216 -24.36 77.67 -29.76
C LYS A 216 -24.13 78.25 -31.16
N ALA A 217 -22.98 77.95 -31.78
CA ALA A 217 -22.68 78.42 -33.13
C ALA A 217 -23.67 77.85 -34.16
N LEU A 218 -24.04 76.58 -33.99
CA LEU A 218 -25.03 75.90 -34.82
C LEU A 218 -26.44 76.50 -34.61
N GLU A 219 -26.87 76.73 -33.38
CA GLU A 219 -28.15 77.40 -33.06
C GLU A 219 -28.22 78.81 -33.65
N LYS A 220 -27.11 79.56 -33.59
CA LYS A 220 -27.00 80.88 -34.22
C LYS A 220 -27.13 80.78 -35.74
N LEU A 221 -26.48 79.80 -36.38
CA LEU A 221 -26.59 79.59 -37.82
C LEU A 221 -28.03 79.25 -38.23
N PHE A 222 -28.73 78.40 -37.46
CA PHE A 222 -30.14 78.10 -37.70
C PHE A 222 -31.00 79.35 -37.59
N SER A 223 -30.79 80.17 -36.55
CA SER A 223 -31.52 81.44 -36.37
C SER A 223 -31.24 82.45 -37.49
N ASP A 224 -29.99 82.55 -37.93
CA ASP A 224 -29.57 83.42 -39.05
C ASP A 224 -30.18 82.93 -40.38
N MET A 225 -30.29 81.61 -40.57
CA MET A 225 -30.94 81.03 -41.75
C MET A 225 -32.45 81.26 -41.74
N ASP A 226 -33.11 81.04 -40.60
CA ASP A 226 -34.55 81.28 -40.44
C ASP A 226 -34.91 82.75 -40.63
N SER A 227 -34.07 83.68 -40.16
CA SER A 227 -34.27 85.12 -40.38
C SER A 227 -33.99 85.57 -41.81
N LYS A 228 -33.02 84.98 -42.51
CA LYS A 228 -32.78 85.25 -43.95
C LYS A 228 -33.87 84.69 -44.84
N LEU A 229 -34.48 83.57 -44.46
CA LEU A 229 -35.68 83.03 -45.08
C LEU A 229 -36.91 83.75 -44.54
N ASP A 230 -36.94 85.07 -44.65
CA ASP A 230 -38.09 85.84 -44.22
C ASP A 230 -39.28 85.44 -45.10
N ARG A 231 -40.18 84.64 -44.54
CA ARG A 231 -41.35 84.11 -45.25
C ARG A 231 -42.19 85.25 -45.84
N MET A 232 -42.13 86.43 -45.22
CA MET A 232 -42.77 87.66 -45.71
C MET A 232 -42.12 88.19 -47.01
N ALA A 233 -40.81 88.01 -47.21
CA ALA A 233 -40.09 88.45 -48.42
C ALA A 233 -40.27 87.49 -49.60
N LEU A 234 -40.51 86.19 -49.33
CA LEU A 234 -40.78 85.19 -50.37
C LEU A 234 -42.25 85.19 -50.85
N ASP A 235 -43.16 85.74 -50.06
CA ASP A 235 -44.60 85.82 -50.35
C ASP A 235 -44.96 86.64 -51.62
N PRO A 236 -44.37 87.83 -51.88
CA PRO A 236 -44.60 88.57 -53.12
C PRO A 236 -44.21 87.79 -54.38
N LEU A 237 -43.08 87.08 -54.35
CA LEU A 237 -42.64 86.23 -55.46
C LEU A 237 -43.61 85.08 -55.70
N ARG A 238 -44.10 84.45 -54.62
CA ARG A 238 -45.16 83.43 -54.70
C ARG A 238 -46.42 83.98 -55.37
N ARG A 239 -46.87 85.18 -54.98
CA ARG A 239 -48.04 85.83 -55.58
C ARG A 239 -47.84 86.13 -57.06
N GLN A 240 -46.67 86.65 -57.46
CA GLN A 240 -46.33 86.88 -58.87
C GLN A 240 -46.35 85.59 -59.69
N LEU A 241 -45.83 84.49 -59.15
CA LEU A 241 -45.83 83.20 -59.82
C LEU A 241 -47.26 82.68 -60.03
N GLU A 242 -48.14 82.87 -59.04
CA GLU A 242 -49.57 82.53 -59.15
C GLU A 242 -50.30 83.39 -60.21
N GLU A 243 -49.92 84.66 -60.39
CA GLU A 243 -50.45 85.53 -61.44
C GLU A 243 -50.00 85.13 -62.84
N VAL A 244 -48.69 84.86 -63.02
CA VAL A 244 -48.15 84.36 -64.29
C VAL A 244 -48.80 83.03 -64.66
N TRP A 245 -49.00 82.14 -63.67
CA TRP A 245 -49.71 80.89 -63.89
C TRP A 245 -51.15 81.09 -64.35
N LYS A 246 -51.89 82.04 -63.75
CA LYS A 246 -53.24 82.42 -64.21
C LYS A 246 -53.23 82.97 -65.64
N PHE A 247 -52.25 83.81 -65.99
CA PHE A 247 -52.11 84.35 -67.35
C PHE A 247 -51.85 83.25 -68.37
N ILE A 248 -50.87 82.37 -68.11
CA ILE A 248 -50.53 81.24 -68.99
C ILE A 248 -51.76 80.35 -69.17
N LYS A 249 -52.47 80.02 -68.07
CA LYS A 249 -53.70 79.23 -68.13
C LYS A 249 -54.74 79.88 -69.04
N LYS A 250 -54.93 81.20 -68.96
CA LYS A 250 -55.85 81.95 -69.82
C LYS A 250 -55.39 81.96 -71.29
N TYR A 251 -54.11 82.22 -71.54
CA TYR A 251 -53.52 82.27 -72.88
C TYR A 251 -53.61 80.91 -73.60
N LEU A 252 -53.38 79.82 -72.87
CA LEU A 252 -53.55 78.45 -73.38
C LEU A 252 -55.02 78.08 -73.61
N SER A 253 -55.95 78.68 -72.86
CA SER A 253 -57.39 78.45 -73.03
C SER A 253 -57.98 79.21 -74.23
N GLU A 254 -57.44 80.40 -74.55
CA GLU A 254 -57.98 81.30 -75.59
C GLU A 254 -57.24 81.18 -76.95
N GLY A 255 -55.99 80.71 -76.99
CA GLY A 255 -55.24 80.40 -78.21
C GLY A 255 -54.75 81.62 -79.04
N PRO A 256 -53.60 81.55 -79.77
CA PRO A 256 -53.13 82.66 -80.60
C PRO A 256 -53.97 82.83 -81.88
N ARG A 257 -54.41 84.06 -82.20
CA ARG A 257 -55.06 84.38 -83.49
C ARG A 257 -53.99 84.46 -84.59
N PHE A 258 -53.96 83.49 -85.51
CA PHE A 258 -53.04 83.48 -86.66
C PHE A 258 -53.67 84.15 -87.89
N ASP A 259 -52.95 85.10 -88.51
CA ASP A 259 -53.26 85.69 -89.82
C ASP A 259 -52.22 85.19 -90.84
N ALA A 260 -52.68 84.43 -91.84
CA ALA A 260 -51.81 83.59 -92.69
C ALA A 260 -51.05 84.36 -93.78
N ASP A 261 -51.47 85.58 -94.13
CA ASP A 261 -50.96 86.29 -95.31
C ASP A 261 -49.73 87.18 -95.05
N SER A 262 -49.29 87.32 -93.79
CA SER A 262 -48.16 88.19 -93.43
C SER A 262 -46.80 87.47 -93.34
N ALA A 263 -46.68 86.21 -93.75
CA ALA A 263 -45.45 85.42 -93.66
C ALA A 263 -44.52 85.62 -94.88
N ALA A 264 -43.44 86.38 -94.71
CA ALA A 264 -42.47 86.81 -95.73
C ALA A 264 -41.53 85.72 -96.30
N GLY A 265 -42.02 84.50 -96.55
CA GLY A 265 -41.23 83.37 -97.05
C GLY A 265 -41.84 82.58 -98.22
N PHE A 266 -43.07 82.88 -98.63
CA PHE A 266 -43.72 82.16 -99.73
C PHE A 266 -43.39 82.78 -101.11
N LYS A 267 -42.72 81.99 -101.96
CA LYS A 267 -42.31 82.36 -103.34
C LYS A 267 -43.50 82.86 -104.17
N ARG A 268 -43.40 84.09 -104.68
CA ARG A 268 -44.32 84.67 -105.69
C ARG A 268 -44.35 83.81 -106.97
N GLN A 269 -45.55 83.51 -107.46
CA GLN A 269 -45.84 82.77 -108.70
C GLN A 269 -45.45 83.61 -109.94
N LEU A 270 -44.32 83.29 -110.61
CA LEU A 270 -43.81 84.08 -111.76
C LEU A 270 -43.98 83.40 -113.13
N PHE A 271 -44.53 82.20 -113.23
CA PHE A 271 -44.76 81.54 -114.53
C PHE A 271 -46.24 81.20 -114.72
N GLU A 272 -47.04 82.24 -114.91
CA GLU A 272 -48.49 82.14 -115.07
C GLU A 272 -48.91 81.67 -116.49
N ARG A 273 -47.99 81.70 -117.47
CA ARG A 273 -48.28 81.28 -118.87
C ARG A 273 -47.05 80.66 -119.53
N VAL A 274 -46.89 79.35 -119.42
CA VAL A 274 -45.84 78.61 -120.13
C VAL A 274 -46.48 77.85 -121.29
N LYS A 275 -45.84 77.86 -122.46
CA LYS A 275 -46.30 77.12 -123.64
C LYS A 275 -45.78 75.69 -123.60
N CYS A 276 -46.61 74.72 -123.98
CA CYS A 276 -46.21 73.32 -124.08
C CYS A 276 -45.15 73.17 -125.18
N ILE A 277 -43.94 72.75 -124.83
CA ILE A 277 -42.79 72.65 -125.76
C ILE A 277 -43.08 71.77 -126.99
N SER A 278 -44.03 70.83 -126.92
CA SER A 278 -44.33 69.92 -128.04
C SER A 278 -45.38 70.41 -129.02
N CYS A 279 -46.24 71.36 -128.65
CA CYS A 279 -47.33 71.84 -129.52
C CYS A 279 -47.60 73.35 -129.42
N ASP A 280 -46.75 74.07 -128.70
CA ASP A 280 -46.77 75.51 -128.43
C ASP A 280 -48.08 76.08 -127.87
N ARG A 281 -49.01 75.20 -127.44
CA ARG A 281 -50.26 75.60 -126.80
C ARG A 281 -50.00 76.08 -125.36
N PRO A 282 -50.49 77.26 -124.95
CA PRO A 282 -50.30 77.77 -123.59
C PRO A 282 -51.08 76.93 -122.56
N VAL A 283 -50.41 76.53 -121.47
CA VAL A 283 -50.97 75.73 -120.36
C VAL A 283 -50.77 76.48 -119.04
N ALA A 284 -51.83 76.54 -118.23
CA ALA A 284 -51.78 77.10 -116.87
C ALA A 284 -51.48 75.98 -115.85
N MET A 285 -50.49 76.18 -114.98
CA MET A 285 -50.10 75.24 -113.92
C MET A 285 -50.56 75.78 -112.56
N MET A 286 -51.32 75.01 -111.78
CA MET A 286 -51.66 75.37 -110.40
C MET A 286 -50.57 74.88 -109.43
N THR A 287 -50.05 75.77 -108.59
CA THR A 287 -49.01 75.49 -107.58
C THR A 287 -49.54 75.82 -106.16
N GLY A 288 -49.84 74.80 -105.37
CA GLY A 288 -50.23 74.91 -103.95
C GLY A 288 -49.16 74.31 -103.02
N PRO A 289 -48.85 74.90 -101.85
CA PRO A 289 -47.71 74.50 -101.03
C PRO A 289 -47.96 73.28 -100.12
N HIS A 290 -46.96 72.39 -100.04
CA HIS A 290 -46.94 71.23 -99.15
C HIS A 290 -46.63 71.63 -97.69
N LEU A 291 -47.51 71.25 -96.75
CA LEU A 291 -47.31 71.41 -95.31
C LEU A 291 -46.35 70.34 -94.76
N VAL A 292 -45.29 70.75 -94.08
CA VAL A 292 -44.35 69.85 -93.38
C VAL A 292 -44.85 69.62 -91.95
N THR A 293 -45.24 68.39 -91.61
CA THR A 293 -45.60 67.99 -90.24
C THR A 293 -44.36 67.56 -89.45
N VAL A 294 -44.00 68.25 -88.37
CA VAL A 294 -42.94 67.80 -87.44
C VAL A 294 -43.54 66.83 -86.42
N ARG A 295 -42.94 65.63 -86.27
CA ARG A 295 -43.36 64.59 -85.32
C ARG A 295 -42.85 64.90 -83.90
N LYS A 296 -43.75 64.82 -82.90
CA LYS A 296 -43.44 64.83 -81.45
C LYS A 296 -42.67 63.57 -81.06
N ALA A 297 -41.47 63.71 -80.50
CA ALA A 297 -40.76 62.59 -79.87
C ALA A 297 -41.15 62.49 -78.38
N ASN A 298 -41.65 61.31 -77.99
CA ASN A 298 -42.00 60.97 -76.61
C ASN A 298 -40.71 60.78 -75.79
N LEU A 299 -40.50 61.62 -74.77
CA LEU A 299 -39.43 61.46 -73.78
C LEU A 299 -39.82 60.34 -72.80
N LEU A 300 -39.45 59.09 -73.12
CA LEU A 300 -39.37 58.04 -72.12
C LEU A 300 -38.16 58.33 -71.23
N SER A 301 -38.43 58.70 -69.98
CA SER A 301 -37.46 58.94 -68.92
C SER A 301 -36.69 57.65 -68.59
N ARG A 302 -35.50 57.49 -69.18
CA ARG A 302 -34.48 56.56 -68.69
C ARG A 302 -33.81 57.20 -67.46
N PRO A 303 -33.82 56.58 -66.28
CA PRO A 303 -33.06 57.09 -65.15
C PRO A 303 -31.57 57.04 -65.47
N ARG A 304 -30.92 58.19 -65.39
CA ARG A 304 -29.47 58.35 -65.47
C ARG A 304 -28.88 57.85 -64.12
N PRO A 305 -27.86 56.98 -64.09
CA PRO A 305 -27.25 56.59 -62.82
C PRO A 305 -26.51 57.79 -62.22
N ALA A 306 -26.82 58.11 -60.96
CA ALA A 306 -26.09 59.09 -60.18
C ALA A 306 -24.96 58.39 -59.41
N SER A 307 -23.74 58.87 -59.67
CA SER A 307 -22.61 58.97 -58.73
C SER A 307 -22.12 57.71 -58.00
N ALA A 308 -20.82 57.45 -58.18
CA ALA A 308 -20.00 56.57 -57.35
C ALA A 308 -20.11 56.95 -55.87
N ASN A 309 -20.70 56.06 -55.06
CA ASN A 309 -20.45 55.83 -53.61
C ASN A 309 -21.56 54.93 -53.02
N GLY A 310 -21.74 53.73 -53.57
CA GLY A 310 -22.66 52.72 -53.04
C GLY A 310 -21.96 51.38 -52.86
N TYR A 311 -21.95 50.85 -51.64
CA TYR A 311 -21.32 49.58 -51.23
C TYR A 311 -22.02 48.31 -51.81
N GLU A 312 -22.80 48.43 -52.89
CA GLU A 312 -23.60 47.35 -53.46
C GLU A 312 -22.76 46.23 -54.10
N TYR A 313 -21.51 46.50 -54.48
CA TYR A 313 -20.62 45.47 -55.03
C TYR A 313 -20.14 44.44 -54.00
N LEU A 314 -20.11 44.81 -52.70
CA LEU A 314 -19.68 43.90 -51.63
C LEU A 314 -20.78 42.93 -51.19
N ALA A 315 -22.05 43.24 -51.46
CA ALA A 315 -23.17 42.35 -51.14
C ALA A 315 -23.30 41.17 -52.13
N LEU A 316 -22.91 41.34 -53.40
CA LEU A 316 -22.98 40.29 -54.41
C LEU A 316 -21.88 39.21 -54.28
N GLN A 317 -20.80 39.50 -53.55
CA GLN A 317 -19.71 38.54 -53.34
C GLN A 317 -19.99 37.53 -52.22
N GLN A 318 -20.98 37.79 -51.35
CA GLN A 318 -21.36 36.87 -50.26
C GLN A 318 -22.46 35.87 -50.65
N GLN A 319 -23.10 36.02 -51.82
CA GLN A 319 -24.07 35.05 -52.35
C GLN A 319 -23.49 34.07 -53.37
N ALA A 320 -22.17 34.07 -53.58
CA ALA A 320 -21.46 33.14 -54.45
C ALA A 320 -20.42 32.29 -53.68
N ARG A 321 -20.80 31.81 -52.50
CA ARG A 321 -20.19 30.64 -51.83
C ARG A 321 -21.26 29.60 -51.55
#